data_AF-A0A0M8N4Q5-F1
#
_entry.id   AF-A0A0M8N4Q5-F1
#
_cell.length_a   1.000
_cell.length_b   1.000
_cell.length_c   1.000
_cell.angle_alpha   90.00
_cell.angle_beta   90.00
_cell.angle_gamma   90.00
#
_symmetry.space_group_name_H-M   'P 1'
#
loop_
_entity.id
_entity.type
_entity.pdbx_description
1 polymer ?
#
loop_
_entity_poly.entity_id
_entity_poly.type
_entity_poly.pdbx_seq_one_letter_code
_entity_poly.pdbx_strand_id
1 'polypeptide(L)'
;MQMIRAYQSPHYNGPAVKLGAGVTGGDASLFASQQGYRIVAGSCPTVGLVGGYTQGGGHSFLSGVYGFGADNVLEWEVVLASGEHLVATPTQHEELYWALSGGGGGTFGVVVSMTVRVFPEGQSAVASLSFGVSTAGSEDNFWNAVEGFFLEAQTLVDRHGVVFDFGISKDTLAVLGMIAPGLDDKALASLMQPMMNTLTRRGISRQATNLAVKAGSSYYDLWATTTAPLRLRSNGIPIEHGQQ
;
A
#
# COMPACT_ATOMS: atom_id res chain seq x y z
N MET A 1 4.91 18.93 -5.45
CA MET A 1 3.85 18.00 -5.92
C MET A 1 2.84 18.82 -6.71
N GLN A 2 2.30 18.28 -7.81
CA GLN A 2 1.35 19.00 -8.67
C GLN A 2 0.25 18.04 -9.15
N MET A 3 -1.03 18.39 -8.88
CA MET A 3 -2.17 17.68 -9.45
C MET A 3 -2.31 17.99 -10.95
N ILE A 4 -2.57 16.95 -11.73
CA ILE A 4 -2.93 17.03 -13.14
C ILE A 4 -4.34 16.43 -13.27
N ARG A 5 -5.37 17.28 -13.39
CA ARG A 5 -6.78 16.82 -13.33
C ARG A 5 -7.22 16.02 -14.56
N ALA A 6 -6.56 16.23 -15.69
CA ALA A 6 -6.88 15.60 -16.97
C ALA A 6 -5.59 15.23 -17.70
N TYR A 7 -4.88 14.21 -17.21
CA TYR A 7 -3.77 13.61 -17.93
C TYR A 7 -4.31 12.81 -19.11
N GLN A 8 -3.63 12.89 -20.25
CA GLN A 8 -4.00 12.18 -21.47
C GLN A 8 -2.78 11.54 -22.11
N SER A 9 -2.89 10.26 -22.42
CA SER A 9 -1.91 9.48 -23.18
C SER A 9 -2.63 8.30 -23.86
N PRO A 10 -1.99 7.60 -24.80
CA PRO A 10 -2.56 6.37 -25.37
C PRO A 10 -2.92 5.29 -24.34
N HIS A 11 -2.29 5.29 -23.17
CA HIS A 11 -2.42 4.22 -22.16
C HIS A 11 -3.20 4.63 -20.90
N TYR A 12 -3.47 5.92 -20.71
CA TYR A 12 -4.18 6.42 -19.54
C TYR A 12 -4.84 7.78 -19.82
N ASN A 13 -6.10 7.90 -19.40
CA ASN A 13 -6.86 9.15 -19.37
C ASN A 13 -7.50 9.31 -18.00
N GLY A 14 -7.12 10.34 -17.25
CA GLY A 14 -7.60 10.53 -15.88
C GLY A 14 -6.75 11.46 -15.04
N PRO A 15 -7.04 11.56 -13.74
CA PRO A 15 -6.28 12.38 -12.81
C PRO A 15 -4.91 11.75 -12.49
N ALA A 16 -3.87 12.57 -12.46
CA ALA A 16 -2.51 12.17 -12.12
C ALA A 16 -1.86 13.17 -11.16
N VAL A 17 -0.72 12.80 -10.59
CA VAL A 17 0.11 13.69 -9.79
C VAL A 17 1.56 13.60 -10.25
N LYS A 18 2.17 14.77 -10.47
CA LYS A 18 3.62 14.90 -10.64
C LYS A 18 4.30 15.10 -9.28
N LEU A 19 5.29 14.27 -8.98
CA LEU A 19 5.98 14.17 -7.71
C LEU A 19 7.49 14.33 -7.92
N GLY A 20 8.14 15.22 -7.17
CA GLY A 20 9.60 15.36 -7.20
C GLY A 20 10.29 14.21 -6.46
N ALA A 21 11.55 13.92 -6.80
CA ALA A 21 12.31 12.77 -6.31
C ALA A 21 12.34 12.61 -4.77
N GLY A 22 12.31 13.71 -4.02
CA GLY A 22 12.36 13.72 -2.56
C GLY A 22 11.02 13.50 -1.84
N VAL A 23 9.91 13.35 -2.58
CA VAL A 23 8.58 13.22 -1.96
C VAL A 23 8.45 11.87 -1.26
N THR A 24 8.04 11.89 0.01
CA THR A 24 7.73 10.68 0.78
C THR A 24 6.34 10.14 0.45
N GLY A 25 6.12 8.84 0.67
CA GLY A 25 4.78 8.25 0.58
C GLY A 25 3.80 8.95 1.52
N GLY A 26 4.29 9.38 2.68
CA GLY A 26 3.54 10.11 3.68
C GLY A 26 2.94 11.42 3.13
N ASP A 27 3.80 12.27 2.58
CA ASP A 27 3.43 13.56 2.02
C ASP A 27 2.52 13.40 0.80
N ALA A 28 2.84 12.44 -0.07
CA ALA A 28 2.06 12.16 -1.26
C ALA A 28 0.63 11.70 -0.93
N SER A 29 0.46 10.80 0.05
CA SER A 29 -0.87 10.34 0.47
C SER A 29 -1.70 11.44 1.09
N LEU A 30 -1.10 12.32 1.91
CA LEU A 30 -1.81 13.47 2.48
C LEU A 30 -2.23 14.46 1.39
N PHE A 31 -1.29 14.79 0.48
CA PHE A 31 -1.56 15.68 -0.65
C PHE A 31 -2.69 15.13 -1.54
N ALA A 32 -2.66 13.85 -1.90
CA ALA A 32 -3.71 13.23 -2.70
C ALA A 32 -5.07 13.29 -1.97
N SER A 33 -5.10 12.96 -0.68
CA SER A 33 -6.33 12.93 0.12
C SER A 33 -6.99 14.31 0.20
N GLN A 34 -6.20 15.38 0.40
CA GLN A 34 -6.67 16.77 0.37
C GLN A 34 -7.28 17.18 -0.99
N GLN A 35 -6.96 16.45 -2.05
CA GLN A 35 -7.49 16.67 -3.40
C GLN A 35 -8.65 15.74 -3.74
N GLY A 36 -9.11 14.92 -2.79
CA GLY A 36 -10.18 13.94 -2.99
C GLY A 36 -9.73 12.65 -3.67
N TYR A 37 -8.43 12.34 -3.60
CA TYR A 37 -7.85 11.16 -4.23
C TYR A 37 -7.03 10.33 -3.23
N ARG A 38 -6.75 9.08 -3.60
CA ARG A 38 -5.77 8.20 -2.99
C ARG A 38 -4.68 7.85 -3.99
N ILE A 39 -3.51 7.53 -3.47
CA ILE A 39 -2.31 7.24 -4.24
C ILE A 39 -1.66 5.96 -3.71
N VAL A 40 -1.11 5.15 -4.62
CA VAL A 40 -0.41 3.91 -4.26
C VAL A 40 0.92 4.26 -3.61
N ALA A 41 0.98 4.09 -2.28
CA ALA A 41 2.15 4.34 -1.45
C ALA A 41 2.33 3.22 -0.41
N GLY A 42 3.56 3.07 0.08
CA GLY A 42 3.91 2.04 1.05
C GLY A 42 3.29 2.28 2.43
N SER A 43 3.35 1.25 3.30
CA SER A 43 2.90 1.35 4.69
C SER A 43 3.85 2.22 5.55
N CYS A 44 5.12 2.32 5.21
CA CYS A 44 6.07 3.16 5.94
C CYS A 44 6.04 4.61 5.39
N PRO A 45 5.50 5.60 6.15
CA PRO A 45 5.24 6.95 5.64
C PRO A 45 6.49 7.70 5.20
N THR A 46 7.64 7.41 5.80
CA THR A 46 8.90 8.13 5.54
C THR A 46 9.64 7.64 4.30
N VAL A 47 9.18 6.55 3.66
CA VAL A 47 9.82 5.99 2.47
C VAL A 47 9.68 6.96 1.31
N GLY A 48 10.78 7.26 0.61
CA GLY A 48 10.78 8.07 -0.60
C GLY A 48 9.99 7.38 -1.71
N LEU A 49 8.86 7.97 -2.09
CA LEU A 49 7.89 7.36 -3.00
C LEU A 49 8.44 7.25 -4.43
N VAL A 50 9.13 8.28 -4.91
CA VAL A 50 9.67 8.37 -6.28
C VAL A 50 10.96 7.57 -6.46
N GLY A 51 11.68 7.32 -5.36
CA GLY A 51 12.98 6.64 -5.37
C GLY A 51 12.86 5.12 -5.55
N GLY A 52 13.71 4.39 -4.83
CA GLY A 52 13.78 2.93 -4.90
C GLY A 52 12.47 2.19 -4.62
N TYR A 53 11.51 2.81 -3.92
CA TYR A 53 10.19 2.22 -3.69
C TYR A 53 9.45 1.94 -5.00
N THR A 54 9.14 2.98 -5.78
CA THR A 54 8.42 2.81 -7.06
C THR A 54 9.33 2.17 -8.10
N GLN A 55 10.61 2.56 -8.14
CA GLN A 55 11.54 2.01 -9.13
C GLN A 55 11.81 0.51 -8.95
N GLY A 56 11.64 -0.03 -7.74
CA GLY A 56 11.76 -1.46 -7.45
C GLY A 56 10.43 -2.22 -7.40
N GLY A 57 9.30 -1.60 -7.76
CA GLY A 57 7.97 -2.20 -7.71
C GLY A 57 7.03 -1.44 -6.77
N GLY A 58 7.24 -1.55 -5.46
CA GLY A 58 6.50 -0.77 -4.46
C GLY A 58 5.13 -1.36 -4.10
N HIS A 59 5.11 -2.20 -3.06
CA HIS A 59 3.88 -2.78 -2.52
C HIS A 59 3.07 -1.78 -1.66
N SER A 60 1.75 -1.83 -1.77
CA SER A 60 0.81 -0.99 -1.04
C SER A 60 -0.42 -1.79 -0.58
N PHE A 61 -1.11 -1.30 0.45
CA PHE A 61 -2.46 -1.78 0.79
C PHE A 61 -3.47 -1.63 -0.37
N LEU A 62 -3.17 -0.77 -1.34
CA LEU A 62 -3.96 -0.57 -2.53
C LEU A 62 -3.60 -1.52 -3.68
N SER A 63 -2.56 -2.34 -3.55
CA SER A 63 -2.00 -3.09 -4.67
C SER A 63 -2.93 -4.17 -5.22
N GLY A 64 -3.80 -4.74 -4.40
CA GLY A 64 -4.81 -5.69 -4.88
C GLY A 64 -5.89 -5.07 -5.78
N VAL A 65 -6.01 -3.73 -5.82
CA VAL A 65 -7.00 -3.02 -6.65
C VAL A 65 -6.33 -2.19 -7.75
N TYR A 66 -5.15 -1.63 -7.48
CA TYR A 66 -4.49 -0.66 -8.37
C TYR A 66 -3.09 -1.06 -8.84
N GLY A 67 -2.61 -2.25 -8.48
CA GLY A 67 -1.26 -2.72 -8.79
C GLY A 67 -0.18 -2.12 -7.90
N PHE A 68 1.08 -2.44 -8.20
CA PHE A 68 2.24 -1.90 -7.48
C PHE A 68 2.50 -0.44 -7.86
N GLY A 69 3.36 0.24 -7.10
CA GLY A 69 3.77 1.62 -7.39
C GLY A 69 4.26 1.78 -8.83
N ALA A 70 5.09 0.84 -9.32
CA ALA A 70 5.60 0.79 -10.68
C ALA A 70 4.49 0.74 -11.74
N ASP A 71 3.42 -0.02 -11.51
CA ASP A 71 2.28 -0.14 -12.44
C ASP A 71 1.51 1.17 -12.61
N ASN A 72 1.72 2.13 -11.70
CA ASN A 72 1.02 3.40 -11.66
C ASN A 72 1.78 4.57 -12.28
N VAL A 73 3.01 4.34 -12.75
CA VAL A 73 3.82 5.39 -13.38
C VAL A 73 3.31 5.68 -14.79
N LEU A 74 3.30 6.96 -15.12
CA LEU A 74 2.95 7.50 -16.43
C LEU A 74 4.18 8.09 -17.12
N GLU A 75 5.04 8.75 -16.34
CA GLU A 75 6.26 9.40 -16.81
C GLU A 75 7.37 9.33 -15.77
N TRP A 76 8.61 9.24 -16.24
CA TRP A 76 9.82 9.45 -15.47
C TRP A 76 10.60 10.63 -16.07
N GLU A 77 10.91 11.64 -15.26
CA GLU A 77 11.85 12.71 -15.64
C GLU A 77 13.23 12.35 -15.09
N VAL A 78 14.24 12.29 -15.96
CA VAL A 78 15.52 11.62 -15.68
C VAL A 78 16.69 12.42 -16.25
N VAL A 79 17.78 12.49 -15.49
CA VAL A 79 19.10 12.91 -15.97
C VAL A 79 19.96 11.67 -16.16
N LEU A 80 20.38 11.40 -17.40
CA LEU A 80 21.24 10.28 -17.75
C LEU A 80 22.70 10.53 -17.33
N ALA A 81 23.52 9.47 -17.33
CA ALA A 81 24.96 9.58 -17.09
C ALA A 81 25.69 10.46 -18.11
N SER A 82 25.14 10.62 -19.32
CA SER A 82 25.62 11.56 -20.34
C SER A 82 25.38 13.03 -19.97
N GLY A 83 24.55 13.30 -18.95
CA GLY A 83 24.05 14.63 -18.60
C GLY A 83 22.79 15.04 -19.36
N GLU A 84 22.30 14.19 -20.27
CA GLU A 84 21.05 14.45 -20.99
C GLU A 84 19.85 14.42 -20.03
N HIS A 85 18.99 15.42 -20.14
CA HIS A 85 17.74 15.53 -19.39
C HIS A 85 16.56 15.19 -20.30
N LEU A 86 15.84 14.12 -19.99
CA LEU A 86 14.74 13.61 -20.81
C LEU A 86 13.56 13.11 -19.96
N VAL A 87 12.44 12.83 -20.64
CA VAL A 87 11.24 12.23 -20.05
C VAL A 87 10.98 10.88 -20.71
N ALA A 88 10.98 9.81 -19.92
CA ALA A 88 10.64 8.47 -20.37
C ALA A 88 9.16 8.14 -20.09
N THR A 89 8.47 7.62 -21.09
CA THR A 89 7.05 7.24 -21.06
C THR A 89 6.86 5.90 -21.79
N PRO A 90 5.68 5.28 -21.74
CA PRO A 90 5.40 4.06 -22.51
C PRO A 90 5.55 4.20 -24.04
N THR A 91 5.67 5.42 -24.57
CA THR A 91 5.81 5.69 -26.02
C THR A 91 7.03 6.56 -26.36
N GLN A 92 7.88 6.88 -25.38
CA GLN A 92 9.07 7.70 -25.56
C GLN A 92 10.17 7.19 -24.62
N HIS A 93 11.33 6.80 -25.15
CA HIS A 93 12.38 6.12 -24.37
C HIS A 93 11.83 4.89 -23.62
N GLU A 94 11.08 4.04 -24.32
CA GLU A 94 10.28 2.95 -23.76
C GLU A 94 11.10 1.95 -22.94
N GLU A 95 12.32 1.62 -23.38
CA GLU A 95 13.23 0.73 -22.67
C GLU A 95 13.64 1.30 -21.31
N LEU A 96 13.86 2.62 -21.24
CA LEU A 96 14.20 3.31 -19.99
C LEU A 96 12.97 3.40 -19.07
N TYR A 97 11.79 3.71 -19.62
CA TYR A 97 10.54 3.68 -18.86
C TYR A 97 10.30 2.30 -18.24
N TRP A 98 10.48 1.24 -19.03
CA TRP A 98 10.33 -0.14 -18.58
C TRP A 98 11.34 -0.47 -17.47
N ALA A 99 12.61 -0.13 -17.66
CA ALA A 99 13.66 -0.38 -16.68
C ALA A 99 13.43 0.36 -15.35
N LEU A 100 13.01 1.62 -15.40
CA LEU A 100 12.70 2.42 -14.21
C LEU A 100 11.42 1.99 -13.51
N SER A 101 10.53 1.26 -14.18
CA SER A 101 9.24 0.81 -13.63
C SER A 101 9.33 -0.62 -13.09
N GLY A 102 10.29 -0.88 -12.20
CA GLY A 102 10.46 -2.16 -11.49
C GLY A 102 11.88 -2.74 -11.48
N GLY A 103 12.79 -2.22 -12.32
CA GLY A 103 14.18 -2.71 -12.43
C GLY A 103 15.11 -2.28 -11.29
N GLY A 104 14.62 -1.48 -10.34
CA GLY A 104 15.37 -0.96 -9.21
C GLY A 104 16.00 0.41 -9.48
N GLY A 105 16.04 1.25 -8.44
CA GLY A 105 16.59 2.60 -8.55
C GLY A 105 18.12 2.66 -8.45
N GLY A 106 18.70 3.75 -8.97
CA GLY A 106 20.13 4.05 -8.86
C GLY A 106 21.02 3.52 -9.99
N THR A 107 20.46 2.81 -10.97
CA THR A 107 21.24 2.20 -12.08
C THR A 107 21.05 2.92 -13.42
N PHE A 108 19.83 3.32 -13.75
CA PHE A 108 19.45 3.74 -15.12
C PHE A 108 19.52 5.26 -15.36
N GLY A 109 19.73 6.04 -14.30
CA GLY A 109 19.79 7.49 -14.34
C GLY A 109 19.39 8.13 -13.01
N VAL A 110 19.54 9.44 -12.90
CA VAL A 110 19.05 10.21 -11.75
C VAL A 110 17.62 10.65 -12.03
N VAL A 111 16.66 9.99 -11.39
CA VAL A 111 15.25 10.40 -11.43
C VAL A 111 15.08 11.71 -10.66
N VAL A 112 14.53 12.72 -11.32
CA VAL A 112 14.19 14.02 -10.73
C VAL A 112 12.70 14.15 -10.42
N SER A 113 11.83 13.50 -11.20
CA SER A 113 10.40 13.43 -10.90
C SER A 113 9.73 12.20 -11.52
N MET A 114 8.53 11.88 -11.04
CA MET A 114 7.62 10.94 -11.69
C MET A 114 6.20 11.50 -11.77
N THR A 115 5.48 11.13 -12.80
CA THR A 115 4.03 11.36 -12.90
C THR A 115 3.33 10.02 -12.68
N VAL A 116 2.37 9.96 -11.75
CA VAL A 116 1.63 8.73 -11.41
C VAL A 116 0.13 8.92 -11.43
N ARG A 117 -0.60 7.83 -11.70
CA ARG A 117 -2.05 7.76 -11.57
C ARG A 117 -2.49 8.02 -10.12
N VAL A 118 -3.64 8.65 -9.95
CA VAL A 118 -4.35 8.70 -8.66
C VAL A 118 -5.79 8.23 -8.83
N PHE A 119 -6.39 7.81 -7.73
CA PHE A 119 -7.70 7.15 -7.71
C PHE A 119 -8.66 7.91 -6.81
N PRO A 120 -9.97 7.92 -7.07
CA PRO A 120 -10.92 8.58 -6.19
C PRO A 120 -10.77 8.10 -4.74
N GLU A 121 -10.76 9.04 -3.80
CA GLU A 121 -10.86 8.72 -2.38
C GLU A 121 -12.24 8.14 -2.08
N GLY A 122 -12.36 7.33 -1.04
CA GLY A 122 -13.65 6.79 -0.63
C GLY A 122 -13.59 5.85 0.55
N GLN A 123 -14.77 5.31 0.84
CA GLN A 123 -14.98 4.39 1.95
C GLN A 123 -14.02 3.20 1.87
N SER A 124 -13.47 2.84 3.01
CA SER A 124 -12.61 1.68 3.17
C SER A 124 -12.88 1.04 4.54
N ALA A 125 -12.54 -0.24 4.67
CA ALA A 125 -12.53 -0.94 5.94
C ALA A 125 -11.13 -1.49 6.21
N VAL A 126 -10.73 -1.47 7.48
CA VAL A 126 -9.52 -2.10 7.99
C VAL A 126 -9.87 -3.16 9.01
N ALA A 127 -9.18 -4.30 8.97
CA ALA A 127 -9.28 -5.32 9.99
C ALA A 127 -7.88 -5.74 10.49
N SER A 128 -7.83 -6.21 11.72
CA SER A 128 -6.64 -6.80 12.35
C SER A 128 -7.04 -8.06 13.10
N LEU A 129 -6.15 -9.03 13.16
CA LEU A 129 -6.34 -10.25 13.94
C LEU A 129 -4.99 -10.75 14.44
N SER A 130 -4.99 -11.47 15.55
CA SER A 130 -3.80 -12.13 16.07
C SER A 130 -4.16 -13.43 16.75
N PHE A 131 -3.38 -14.48 16.55
CA PHE A 131 -3.46 -15.70 17.33
C PHE A 131 -2.06 -16.27 17.55
N GLY A 132 -1.89 -17.08 18.58
CA GLY A 132 -0.60 -17.66 18.92
C GLY A 132 -0.69 -19.04 19.55
N VAL A 133 0.48 -19.58 19.91
CA VAL A 133 0.61 -20.90 20.55
C VAL A 133 -0.21 -21.00 21.83
N SER A 134 -0.23 -19.94 22.64
CA SER A 134 -1.03 -19.89 23.87
C SER A 134 -2.53 -20.08 23.62
N THR A 135 -3.04 -19.54 22.51
CA THR A 135 -4.44 -19.69 22.10
C THR A 135 -4.71 -20.99 21.33
N ALA A 136 -3.70 -21.54 20.66
CA ALA A 136 -3.79 -22.78 19.90
C ALA A 136 -3.61 -24.05 20.76
N GLY A 137 -3.03 -23.91 21.96
CA GLY A 137 -2.76 -24.98 22.91
C GLY A 137 -1.49 -25.79 22.63
N SER A 138 -0.94 -25.73 21.41
CA SER A 138 0.34 -26.34 21.03
C SER A 138 0.98 -25.62 19.83
N GLU A 139 2.28 -25.85 19.61
CA GLU A 139 2.99 -25.36 18.43
C GLU A 139 2.43 -25.96 17.14
N ASP A 140 2.13 -27.26 17.14
CA ASP A 140 1.54 -27.96 15.98
C ASP A 140 0.18 -27.36 15.60
N ASN A 141 -0.69 -27.08 16.57
CA ASN A 141 -1.99 -26.45 16.31
C ASN A 141 -1.82 -25.02 15.81
N PHE A 142 -0.83 -24.28 16.33
CA PHE A 142 -0.53 -22.93 15.85
C PHE A 142 -0.11 -22.94 14.38
N TRP A 143 0.87 -23.77 14.00
CA TRP A 143 1.31 -23.87 12.60
C TRP A 143 0.24 -24.43 11.68
N ASN A 144 -0.60 -25.35 12.17
CA ASN A 144 -1.79 -25.79 11.46
C ASN A 144 -2.75 -24.62 11.20
N ALA A 145 -3.02 -23.78 12.19
CA ALA A 145 -3.87 -22.60 12.02
C ALA A 145 -3.27 -21.54 11.08
N VAL A 146 -1.94 -21.35 11.11
CA VAL A 146 -1.21 -20.48 10.17
C VAL A 146 -1.40 -20.94 8.72
N GLU A 147 -1.29 -22.24 8.45
CA GLU A 147 -1.59 -22.79 7.12
C GLU A 147 -3.04 -22.46 6.70
N GLY A 148 -3.99 -22.67 7.61
CA GLY A 148 -5.39 -22.32 7.38
C GLY A 148 -5.61 -20.84 7.06
N PHE A 149 -4.90 -19.94 7.75
CA PHE A 149 -4.91 -18.51 7.47
C PHE A 149 -4.43 -18.22 6.04
N PHE A 150 -3.29 -18.77 5.61
CA PHE A 150 -2.72 -18.49 4.29
C PHE A 150 -3.58 -19.03 3.13
N LEU A 151 -4.22 -20.20 3.30
CA LEU A 151 -5.13 -20.75 2.30
C LEU A 151 -6.34 -19.84 2.05
N GLU A 152 -6.87 -19.23 3.12
CA GLU A 152 -8.02 -18.33 3.04
C GLU A 152 -7.61 -16.92 2.59
N ALA A 153 -6.42 -16.47 2.99
CA ALA A 153 -5.86 -15.18 2.58
C ALA A 153 -5.68 -15.11 1.06
N GLN A 154 -5.25 -16.19 0.39
CA GLN A 154 -5.14 -16.24 -1.08
C GLN A 154 -6.46 -15.86 -1.77
N THR A 155 -7.59 -16.41 -1.29
CA THR A 155 -8.91 -16.10 -1.85
C THR A 155 -9.28 -14.63 -1.67
N LEU A 156 -8.92 -14.03 -0.53
CA LEU A 156 -9.17 -12.62 -0.24
C LEU A 156 -8.31 -11.69 -1.11
N VAL A 157 -7.05 -12.06 -1.38
CA VAL A 157 -6.18 -11.34 -2.31
C VAL A 157 -6.75 -11.43 -3.73
N ASP A 158 -6.97 -12.65 -4.24
CA ASP A 158 -7.29 -12.89 -5.65
C ASP A 158 -8.67 -12.38 -6.06
N ARG A 159 -9.67 -12.51 -5.18
CA ARG A 159 -11.07 -12.18 -5.52
C ARG A 159 -11.52 -10.81 -5.06
N HIS A 160 -10.84 -10.25 -4.06
CA HIS A 160 -11.29 -9.04 -3.39
C HIS A 160 -10.21 -7.96 -3.29
N GLY A 161 -9.00 -8.23 -3.78
CA GLY A 161 -7.90 -7.27 -3.76
C GLY A 161 -7.45 -6.87 -2.35
N VAL A 162 -7.76 -7.70 -1.34
CA VAL A 162 -7.40 -7.42 0.05
C VAL A 162 -5.91 -7.67 0.22
N VAL A 163 -5.23 -6.69 0.82
CA VAL A 163 -3.79 -6.77 1.11
C VAL A 163 -3.58 -6.89 2.61
N PHE A 164 -2.68 -7.79 3.00
CA PHE A 164 -2.37 -8.10 4.39
C PHE A 164 -0.98 -7.57 4.74
N ASP A 165 -0.89 -6.83 5.84
CA ASP A 165 0.35 -6.56 6.54
C ASP A 165 0.38 -7.41 7.80
N PHE A 166 1.36 -8.30 7.90
CA PHE A 166 1.43 -9.28 8.98
C PHE A 166 2.87 -9.56 9.43
N GLY A 167 3.01 -9.85 10.72
CA GLY A 167 4.21 -10.41 11.32
C GLY A 167 3.95 -11.85 11.75
N ILE A 168 4.91 -12.73 11.52
CA ILE A 168 4.90 -14.10 12.02
C ILE A 168 6.17 -14.37 12.82
N SER A 169 6.00 -14.87 14.03
CA SER A 169 7.07 -15.35 14.91
C SER A 169 6.93 -16.86 15.12
N LYS A 170 7.78 -17.41 15.98
CA LYS A 170 7.67 -18.82 16.43
C LYS A 170 6.38 -19.11 17.22
N ASP A 171 5.73 -18.09 17.78
CA ASP A 171 4.63 -18.25 18.72
C ASP A 171 3.37 -17.43 18.40
N THR A 172 3.45 -16.51 17.44
CA THR A 172 2.38 -15.55 17.16
C THR A 172 2.32 -15.25 15.67
N LEU A 173 1.10 -15.21 15.12
CA LEU A 173 0.78 -14.54 13.88
C LEU A 173 -0.05 -13.31 14.22
N ALA A 174 0.39 -12.14 13.76
CA ALA A 174 -0.31 -10.88 13.95
C ALA A 174 -0.50 -10.19 12.60
N VAL A 175 -1.75 -10.04 12.19
CA VAL A 175 -2.15 -9.21 11.05
C VAL A 175 -2.39 -7.80 11.55
N LEU A 176 -1.46 -6.91 11.22
CA LEU A 176 -1.42 -5.51 11.67
C LEU A 176 -2.38 -4.63 10.85
N GLY A 177 -2.68 -5.03 9.61
CA GLY A 177 -3.68 -4.35 8.79
C GLY A 177 -4.14 -5.18 7.60
N MET A 178 -5.44 -5.22 7.39
CA MET A 178 -6.11 -5.69 6.18
C MET A 178 -6.98 -4.56 5.66
N ILE A 179 -6.56 -3.86 4.61
CA ILE A 179 -7.38 -2.77 4.07
C ILE A 179 -8.10 -3.26 2.82
N ALA A 180 -9.42 -3.04 2.78
CA ALA A 180 -10.27 -3.33 1.64
C ALA A 180 -10.86 -2.03 1.08
N PRO A 181 -10.26 -1.48 0.00
CA PRO A 181 -10.76 -0.27 -0.64
C PRO A 181 -12.18 -0.49 -1.19
N GLY A 182 -13.12 0.41 -0.85
CA GLY A 182 -14.50 0.35 -1.37
C GLY A 182 -15.44 -0.58 -0.61
N LEU A 183 -15.00 -1.22 0.47
CA LEU A 183 -15.86 -2.04 1.34
C LEU A 183 -16.21 -1.32 2.64
N ASP A 184 -17.39 -1.63 3.18
CA ASP A 184 -17.77 -1.29 4.54
C ASP A 184 -17.33 -2.38 5.55
N ASP A 185 -17.52 -2.11 6.84
CA ASP A 185 -17.15 -3.03 7.92
C ASP A 185 -17.91 -4.37 7.84
N LYS A 186 -19.20 -4.33 7.49
CA LYS A 186 -20.03 -5.53 7.36
C LYS A 186 -19.59 -6.42 6.20
N ALA A 187 -19.29 -5.81 5.06
CA ALA A 187 -18.78 -6.49 3.89
C ALA A 187 -17.42 -7.13 4.20
N LEU A 188 -16.49 -6.39 4.82
CA LEU A 188 -15.19 -6.94 5.21
C LEU A 188 -15.34 -8.08 6.23
N ALA A 189 -16.17 -7.92 7.26
CA ALA A 189 -16.44 -8.98 8.23
C ALA A 189 -17.05 -10.23 7.59
N SER A 190 -17.96 -10.06 6.63
CA SER A 190 -18.56 -11.17 5.86
C SER A 190 -17.52 -11.87 4.99
N LEU A 191 -16.61 -11.12 4.35
CA LEU A 191 -15.52 -11.68 3.54
C LEU A 191 -14.54 -12.49 4.39
N MET A 192 -14.29 -12.08 5.63
CA MET A 192 -13.42 -12.80 6.55
C MET A 192 -14.07 -14.04 7.17
N GLN A 193 -15.37 -14.26 6.98
CA GLN A 193 -16.10 -15.35 7.62
C GLN A 193 -15.55 -16.75 7.27
N PRO A 194 -15.17 -17.08 6.02
CA PRO A 194 -14.51 -18.35 5.69
C PRO A 194 -13.20 -18.55 6.45
N MET A 195 -12.36 -17.52 6.50
CA MET A 195 -11.12 -17.52 7.29
C MET A 195 -11.38 -17.81 8.77
N MET A 196 -12.35 -17.11 9.37
CA MET A 196 -12.71 -17.31 10.77
C MET A 196 -13.24 -18.73 11.05
N ASN A 197 -13.97 -19.32 10.09
CA ASN A 197 -14.45 -20.69 10.21
C ASN A 197 -13.32 -21.71 10.08
N THR A 198 -12.36 -21.48 9.17
CA THR A 198 -11.17 -22.33 9.02
C THR A 198 -10.30 -22.29 10.27
N LEU A 199 -10.05 -21.10 10.84
CA LEU A 199 -9.32 -20.96 12.09
C LEU A 199 -10.02 -21.69 13.25
N THR A 200 -11.35 -21.58 13.34
CA THR A 200 -12.14 -22.30 14.36
C THR A 200 -12.03 -23.82 14.21
N ARG A 201 -12.12 -24.36 12.98
CA ARG A 201 -11.92 -25.80 12.72
C ARG A 201 -10.52 -26.29 13.07
N ARG A 202 -9.53 -25.39 13.03
CA ARG A 202 -8.13 -25.67 13.34
C ARG A 202 -7.75 -25.33 14.79
N GLY A 203 -8.75 -25.17 15.67
CA GLY A 203 -8.56 -25.04 17.12
C GLY A 203 -8.38 -23.61 17.63
N ILE A 204 -8.47 -22.58 16.78
CA ILE A 204 -8.43 -21.19 17.20
C ILE A 204 -9.84 -20.65 17.37
N SER A 205 -10.28 -20.45 18.61
CA SER A 205 -11.61 -19.87 18.87
C SER A 205 -11.71 -18.44 18.34
N ARG A 206 -12.91 -17.98 17.99
CA ARG A 206 -13.13 -16.61 17.51
C ARG A 206 -12.72 -15.54 18.53
N GLN A 207 -12.90 -15.83 19.82
CA GLN A 207 -12.49 -14.94 20.90
C GLN A 207 -10.97 -14.83 21.00
N ALA A 208 -10.26 -15.89 20.62
CA ALA A 208 -8.81 -15.94 20.67
C ALA A 208 -8.10 -15.19 19.54
N THR A 209 -8.81 -14.81 18.47
CA THR A 209 -8.19 -14.12 17.33
C THR A 209 -8.05 -12.61 17.51
N ASN A 210 -8.50 -12.04 18.63
CA ASN A 210 -8.53 -10.59 18.89
C ASN A 210 -9.00 -9.76 17.67
N LEU A 211 -10.00 -10.26 16.94
CA LEU A 211 -10.44 -9.66 15.68
C LEU A 211 -11.00 -8.26 15.96
N ALA A 212 -10.41 -7.26 15.31
CA ALA A 212 -10.93 -5.90 15.32
C ALA A 212 -11.17 -5.44 13.87
N VAL A 213 -12.34 -4.86 13.61
CA VAL A 213 -12.73 -4.31 12.30
C VAL A 213 -13.17 -2.87 12.50
N LYS A 214 -12.71 -1.98 11.63
CA LYS A 214 -13.05 -0.56 11.63
C LYS A 214 -13.31 -0.10 10.20
N ALA A 215 -14.42 0.60 9.97
CA ALA A 215 -14.65 1.32 8.72
C ALA A 215 -14.30 2.80 8.86
N GLY A 216 -13.96 3.42 7.73
CA GLY A 216 -13.75 4.86 7.62
C GLY A 216 -14.25 5.36 6.27
N SER A 217 -14.66 6.63 6.21
CA SER A 217 -15.07 7.29 4.98
C SER A 217 -13.90 7.66 4.06
N SER A 218 -12.66 7.51 4.54
CA SER A 218 -11.42 7.87 3.86
C SER A 218 -10.41 6.75 4.01
N TYR A 219 -9.80 6.31 2.89
CA TYR A 219 -8.66 5.39 2.92
C TYR A 219 -7.50 6.02 3.69
N TYR A 220 -7.18 7.29 3.42
CA TYR A 220 -6.08 7.98 4.06
C TYR A 220 -6.20 7.99 5.58
N ASP A 221 -7.38 8.26 6.14
CA ASP A 221 -7.56 8.31 7.59
C ASP A 221 -7.31 6.95 8.25
N LEU A 222 -7.79 5.87 7.61
CA LEU A 222 -7.54 4.51 8.09
C LEU A 222 -6.06 4.13 7.98
N TRP A 223 -5.44 4.39 6.84
CA TRP A 223 -4.01 4.17 6.62
C TRP A 223 -3.16 5.03 7.57
N ALA A 224 -3.61 6.24 7.92
CA ALA A 224 -2.92 7.09 8.88
C ALA A 224 -3.01 6.47 10.29
N THR A 225 -4.11 5.81 10.66
CA THR A 225 -4.19 5.11 11.95
C THR A 225 -3.28 3.88 12.05
N THR A 226 -2.97 3.21 10.94
CA THR A 226 -2.01 2.10 10.93
C THR A 226 -0.56 2.57 10.95
N THR A 227 -0.30 3.86 10.69
CA THR A 227 1.05 4.44 10.53
C THR A 227 1.34 5.62 11.46
N ALA A 228 0.37 6.02 12.29
CA ALA A 228 0.35 7.24 13.10
C ALA A 228 1.60 7.49 13.98
N PRO A 229 2.23 6.48 14.60
CA PRO A 229 3.40 6.74 15.46
C PRO A 229 4.61 7.31 14.71
N LEU A 230 4.64 7.24 13.37
CA LEU A 230 5.79 7.64 12.54
C LEU A 230 5.64 9.01 11.87
N ARG A 231 4.43 9.60 11.90
CA ARG A 231 4.15 10.91 11.27
C ARG A 231 4.17 12.09 12.25
N LEU A 232 4.27 11.80 13.55
CA LEU A 232 4.28 12.80 14.62
C LEU A 232 5.70 12.88 15.20
N ARG A 233 6.22 14.10 15.39
CA ARG A 233 7.29 14.28 16.41
C ARG A 233 6.74 13.84 17.78
N SER A 234 7.61 13.60 18.76
CA SER A 234 7.25 13.24 20.16
C SER A 234 6.15 14.10 20.82
N ASN A 235 5.81 15.25 20.22
CA ASN A 235 4.86 16.24 20.73
C ASN A 235 3.58 16.38 19.87
N GLY A 236 3.28 15.43 18.97
CA GLY A 236 2.01 15.41 18.22
C GLY A 236 1.91 16.42 17.07
N ILE A 237 3.03 16.98 16.62
CA ILE A 237 3.09 17.90 15.47
C ILE A 237 3.40 17.11 14.20
N PRO A 238 2.63 17.28 13.10
CA PRO A 238 2.95 16.73 11.79
C PRO A 238 4.35 17.15 11.33
N ILE A 239 5.10 16.24 10.72
CA ILE A 239 6.41 16.59 10.15
C ILE A 239 6.18 17.39 8.86
N GLU A 240 6.20 18.73 8.95
CA GLU A 240 6.32 19.59 7.78
C GLU A 240 7.77 19.61 7.30
N HIS A 241 8.03 19.04 6.12
CA HIS A 241 9.29 19.26 5.40
C HIS A 241 9.10 20.43 4.41
N GLY A 242 9.39 21.64 4.88
CA GLY A 242 9.36 22.82 4.03
C GLY A 242 9.62 24.12 4.76
N GLN A 243 10.86 24.32 5.25
CA GLN A 243 11.64 25.57 5.12
C GLN A 243 13.10 25.26 5.50
N GLN A 244 13.93 25.04 4.48
CA GLN A 244 15.32 25.49 4.46
C GLN A 244 15.54 26.18 3.13
#